data_AF-A0A2S2QSR4-F1
#
_entry.id   AF-A0A2S2QSR4-F1
#
_cell.length_a   1.000
_cell.length_b   1.000
_cell.length_c   1.000
_cell.angle_alpha   90.00
_cell.angle_beta   90.00
_cell.angle_gamma   90.00
#
_symmetry.space_group_name_H-M   'P 1'
#
loop_
_entity.id
_entity.type
_entity.pdbx_description
1 polymer ?
#
loop_
_entity_poly.entity_id
_entity_poly.type
_entity_poly.pdbx_seq_one_letter_code
_entity_poly.pdbx_strand_id
1 'polypeptide(L)'
;MKQIVKIVNFISSNELNRRTFQEFLKELISQYGDVLYHIEVRWLSKGKVLERFFNIRHEITLFLATKEKEYPDVYDFSWWFKVALLTDIMGIMNKTLTRLQGHYNKIVTKMISIVFSQEQKLNIYIEELSNSDYSSFPSVKTLFDENPDESQDVTDLIKLLTDLKNEMSLRFSDFRKYQEPFRLVENPWLITTANIAHLSDHSLDTKLGI
;
A
#
# COMPACT_ATOMS: atom_id res chain seq x y z
N MET A 1 3.50 10.53 -8.26
CA MET A 1 4.88 10.31 -7.77
C MET A 1 5.91 11.32 -8.29
N LYS A 2 6.12 11.53 -9.60
CA LYS A 2 7.17 12.46 -10.09
C LYS A 2 7.08 13.86 -9.47
N GLN A 3 5.87 14.39 -9.37
CA GLN A 3 5.64 15.71 -8.77
C GLN A 3 5.96 15.76 -7.27
N ILE A 4 5.49 14.76 -6.51
CA ILE A 4 5.83 14.58 -5.09
C ILE A 4 7.34 14.55 -4.89
N VAL A 5 8.06 13.79 -5.72
CA VAL A 5 9.53 13.71 -5.66
C VAL A 5 10.18 15.07 -5.94
N LYS A 6 9.68 15.85 -6.91
CA LYS A 6 10.17 17.21 -7.16
C LYS A 6 9.96 18.14 -5.97
N ILE A 7 8.79 18.07 -5.32
CA ILE A 7 8.46 18.89 -4.15
C ILE A 7 9.36 18.50 -2.97
N VAL A 8 9.45 17.20 -2.65
CA VAL A 8 10.33 16.68 -1.60
C VAL A 8 11.78 17.08 -1.87
N ASN A 9 12.28 16.89 -3.09
CA ASN A 9 13.63 17.29 -3.45
C ASN A 9 13.82 18.80 -3.32
N PHE A 10 12.86 19.63 -3.69
CA PHE A 10 12.97 21.08 -3.51
C PHE A 10 13.09 21.47 -2.03
N ILE A 11 12.29 20.85 -1.16
CA ILE A 11 12.34 21.08 0.29
C ILE A 11 13.69 20.59 0.86
N SER A 12 14.16 19.42 0.44
CA SER A 12 15.33 18.77 1.04
C SER A 12 16.68 19.05 0.38
N SER A 13 16.73 19.58 -0.85
CA SER A 13 17.99 19.78 -1.62
C SER A 13 18.80 20.98 -1.18
N ASN A 14 18.17 21.98 -0.56
CA ASN A 14 18.85 23.16 -0.04
C ASN A 14 18.85 23.08 1.49
N GLU A 15 20.04 23.06 2.09
CA GLU A 15 20.21 22.93 3.54
C GLU A 15 19.53 24.08 4.31
N LEU A 16 19.49 25.28 3.72
CA LEU A 16 18.73 26.40 4.26
C LEU A 16 17.22 26.12 4.21
N ASN A 17 16.70 25.71 3.05
CA ASN A 17 15.27 25.39 2.92
C ASN A 17 14.84 24.26 3.85
N ARG A 18 15.67 23.23 4.02
CA ARG A 18 15.40 22.13 4.93
C ARG A 18 15.37 22.60 6.38
N ARG A 19 16.34 23.41 6.83
CA ARG A 19 16.34 23.98 8.19
C ARG A 19 15.13 24.88 8.42
N THR A 20 14.83 25.78 7.49
CA THR A 20 13.65 26.65 7.56
C THR A 20 12.35 25.84 7.58
N PHE A 21 12.26 24.78 6.79
CA PHE A 21 11.09 23.89 6.79
C PHE A 21 10.95 23.13 8.11
N GLN A 22 12.04 22.63 8.69
CA GLN A 22 12.02 21.99 10.01
C GLN A 22 11.61 22.95 11.13
N GLU A 23 12.05 24.21 11.07
CA GLU A 23 11.60 25.26 12.00
C GLU A 23 10.11 25.55 11.83
N PHE A 24 9.64 25.69 10.58
CA PHE A 24 8.23 25.88 10.25
C PHE A 24 7.34 24.73 10.75
N LEU A 25 7.78 23.49 10.58
CA LEU A 25 7.06 22.31 11.11
C LEU A 25 6.99 22.30 12.64
N LYS A 26 8.03 22.78 13.33
CA LYS A 26 8.02 22.92 14.80
C LYS A 26 7.06 24.00 15.26
N GLU A 27 7.02 25.14 14.56
CA GLU A 27 6.09 26.23 14.87
C GLU A 27 4.63 25.79 14.72
N LEU A 28 4.34 24.97 13.69
CA LEU A 28 3.00 24.43 13.45
C LEU A 28 2.66 23.19 14.31
N ILE A 29 3.56 22.75 15.19
CA ILE A 29 3.39 21.53 16.01
C ILE A 29 3.00 20.33 15.12
N SER A 30 3.65 20.23 13.96
CA SER A 30 3.33 19.21 12.97
C SER A 30 3.60 17.81 13.51
N GLN A 31 2.85 16.82 13.00
CA GLN A 31 3.01 15.41 13.34
C GLN A 31 4.43 14.90 13.02
N TYR A 32 5.10 15.47 12.02
CA TYR A 32 6.44 15.09 11.61
C TYR A 32 7.37 16.31 11.61
N GLY A 33 8.62 16.10 12.03
CA GLY A 33 9.64 17.15 12.07
C GLY A 33 10.43 17.35 10.77
N ASP A 34 10.21 16.53 9.74
CA ASP A 34 10.85 16.66 8.41
C ASP A 34 10.11 15.79 7.36
N VAL A 35 10.28 16.12 6.08
CA VAL A 35 9.96 15.21 4.97
C VAL A 35 11.02 14.12 4.87
N LEU A 36 10.62 12.90 4.47
CA LEU A 36 11.61 11.84 4.20
C LEU A 36 12.32 12.12 2.88
N TYR A 37 13.66 12.24 2.92
CA TYR A 37 14.47 12.31 1.71
C TYR A 37 14.19 11.08 0.84
N HIS A 38 13.92 11.31 -0.45
CA HIS A 38 13.71 10.23 -1.40
C HIS A 38 15.04 9.56 -1.72
N ILE A 39 15.43 8.59 -0.89
CA ILE A 39 16.47 7.65 -1.28
C ILE A 39 15.80 6.70 -2.27
N GLU A 40 16.21 6.72 -3.54
CA GLU A 40 15.87 5.65 -4.47
C GLU A 40 16.30 4.34 -3.82
N VAL A 41 15.36 3.56 -3.25
CA VAL A 41 15.42 2.11 -3.04
C VAL A 41 14.26 1.67 -2.13
N ARG A 42 13.59 0.59 -2.58
CA ARG A 42 12.50 -0.19 -1.96
C ARG A 42 11.12 0.46 -1.87
N TRP A 43 10.14 -0.23 -2.43
CA TRP A 43 8.71 0.12 -2.41
C TRP A 43 8.15 0.46 -0.99
N LEU A 44 8.68 -0.17 0.08
CA LEU A 44 8.37 0.15 1.48
C LEU A 44 8.67 1.62 1.84
N SER A 45 9.81 2.14 1.38
CA SER A 45 10.21 3.52 1.66
C SER A 45 9.29 4.50 0.93
N LYS A 46 8.89 4.18 -0.30
CA LYS A 46 7.94 5.00 -1.09
C LYS A 46 6.60 5.17 -0.38
N GLY A 47 6.06 4.10 0.21
CA GLY A 47 4.81 4.21 0.98
C GLY A 47 4.96 5.08 2.23
N LYS A 48 6.10 5.02 2.94
CA LYS A 48 6.37 5.90 4.10
C LYS A 48 6.54 7.37 3.70
N VAL A 49 7.19 7.62 2.56
CA VAL A 49 7.36 8.97 2.00
C VAL A 49 5.98 9.56 1.68
N LEU A 50 5.11 8.78 1.03
CA LEU A 50 3.73 9.19 0.71
C LEU A 50 2.91 9.48 1.97
N GLU A 51 2.94 8.58 2.94
CA GLU A 51 2.25 8.74 4.23
C GLU A 51 2.64 10.04 4.92
N ARG A 52 3.94 10.33 5.04
CA ARG A 52 4.38 11.60 5.63
C ARG A 52 3.97 12.78 4.78
N PHE A 53 4.22 12.73 3.47
CA PHE A 53 3.90 13.81 2.54
C PHE A 53 2.42 14.21 2.60
N PHE A 54 1.52 13.23 2.69
CA PHE A 54 0.08 13.49 2.82
C PHE A 54 -0.28 14.09 4.19
N ASN A 55 0.31 13.59 5.27
CA ASN A 55 0.01 14.05 6.63
C ASN A 55 0.41 15.52 6.88
N ILE A 56 1.49 15.99 6.23
CA ILE A 56 1.94 17.40 6.35
C ILE A 56 1.56 18.26 5.14
N ARG A 57 0.49 17.89 4.42
CA ARG A 57 0.10 18.54 3.16
C ARG A 57 -0.19 20.03 3.31
N HIS A 58 -0.82 20.42 4.40
CA HIS A 58 -1.18 21.82 4.66
C HIS A 58 0.09 22.66 4.88
N GLU A 59 1.03 22.13 5.65
CA GLU A 59 2.34 22.74 5.89
C GLU A 59 3.17 22.84 4.61
N ILE A 60 3.13 21.81 3.75
CA ILE A 60 3.79 21.84 2.44
C ILE A 60 3.18 22.94 1.56
N THR A 61 1.85 23.02 1.46
CA THR A 61 1.17 24.03 0.64
C THR A 61 1.48 25.44 1.13
N LEU A 62 1.46 25.66 2.45
CA LEU A 62 1.83 26.96 3.05
C LEU A 62 3.30 27.31 2.79
N PHE A 63 4.23 26.37 3.03
CA PHE A 63 5.65 26.61 2.83
C PHE A 63 5.98 26.95 1.37
N LEU A 64 5.36 26.25 0.40
CA LEU A 64 5.55 26.53 -1.02
C LEU A 64 5.07 27.93 -1.41
N ALA A 65 3.96 28.40 -0.82
CA ALA A 65 3.48 29.76 -1.03
C ALA A 65 4.49 30.82 -0.54
N THR A 66 5.16 30.60 0.60
CA THR A 66 6.19 31.53 1.11
C THR A 66 7.45 31.61 0.24
N LYS A 67 7.69 30.62 -0.63
CA LYS A 67 8.87 30.53 -1.48
C LYS A 67 8.60 31.00 -2.92
N GLU A 68 7.41 31.53 -3.20
CA GLU A 68 6.97 32.00 -4.53
C GLU A 68 7.17 30.93 -5.63
N LYS A 69 7.09 29.64 -5.25
CA LYS A 69 7.31 28.54 -6.18
C LYS A 69 5.98 27.88 -6.52
N GLU A 70 5.56 28.05 -7.77
CA GLU A 70 4.28 27.53 -8.23
C GLU A 70 4.35 26.03 -8.50
N TYR A 71 3.66 25.27 -7.66
CA TYR A 71 3.24 23.91 -7.94
C TYR A 71 1.70 23.91 -7.98
N PRO A 72 1.07 24.14 -9.15
CA PRO A 72 -0.38 24.26 -9.24
C PRO A 72 -1.12 23.05 -8.66
N ASP A 73 -0.51 21.86 -8.78
CA ASP A 73 -1.03 20.61 -8.25
C ASP A 73 -1.35 20.65 -6.74
N VAL A 74 -0.60 21.41 -5.93
CA VAL A 74 -0.82 21.43 -4.47
C VAL A 74 -2.08 22.19 -4.05
N TYR A 75 -2.72 22.87 -5.00
CA TYR A 75 -4.00 23.57 -4.83
C TYR A 75 -5.16 22.83 -5.49
N ASP A 76 -4.91 21.68 -6.14
CA ASP A 76 -5.92 20.88 -6.83
C ASP A 76 -6.40 19.73 -5.93
N PHE A 77 -7.69 19.72 -5.62
CA PHE A 77 -8.33 18.64 -4.87
C PHE A 77 -8.18 17.28 -5.58
N SER A 78 -8.32 17.24 -6.91
CA SER A 78 -8.18 16.02 -7.71
C SER A 78 -6.79 15.41 -7.57
N TRP A 79 -5.78 16.27 -7.47
CA TRP A 79 -4.42 15.83 -7.24
C TRP A 79 -4.24 15.27 -5.84
N TRP A 80 -4.70 15.97 -4.79
CA TRP A 80 -4.62 15.46 -3.42
C TRP A 80 -5.41 14.17 -3.22
N PHE A 81 -6.55 14.01 -3.90
CA PHE A 81 -7.28 12.75 -3.91
C PHE A 81 -6.44 11.60 -4.46
N LYS A 82 -5.75 11.80 -5.59
CA LYS A 82 -4.81 10.80 -6.14
C LYS A 82 -3.64 10.51 -5.19
N VAL A 83 -3.16 11.52 -4.45
CA VAL A 83 -2.09 11.34 -3.45
C VAL A 83 -2.57 10.57 -2.23
N ALA A 84 -3.72 10.94 -1.66
CA ALA A 84 -4.38 10.24 -0.55
C ALA A 84 -4.60 8.78 -0.92
N LEU A 85 -5.09 8.56 -2.13
CA LEU A 85 -5.38 7.24 -2.63
C LEU A 85 -4.14 6.36 -2.74
N LEU A 86 -3.10 6.90 -3.39
CA LEU A 86 -1.84 6.19 -3.54
C LEU A 86 -1.21 5.91 -2.17
N THR A 87 -1.40 6.81 -1.20
CA THR A 87 -0.93 6.65 0.18
C THR A 87 -1.59 5.45 0.84
N ASP A 88 -2.92 5.33 0.77
CA ASP A 88 -3.66 4.21 1.37
C ASP A 88 -3.33 2.88 0.70
N ILE A 89 -3.29 2.80 -0.64
CA ILE A 89 -2.92 1.58 -1.37
C ILE A 89 -1.51 1.14 -1.03
N MET A 90 -0.55 2.06 -1.05
CA MET A 90 0.83 1.77 -0.67
C MET A 90 0.93 1.33 0.79
N GLY A 91 0.13 1.92 1.69
CA GLY A 91 0.02 1.53 3.09
C GLY A 91 -0.51 0.10 3.28
N ILE A 92 -1.59 -0.24 2.58
CA ILE A 92 -2.20 -1.59 2.56
C ILE A 92 -1.16 -2.60 2.09
N MET A 93 -0.50 -2.34 0.95
CA MET A 93 0.53 -3.22 0.42
C MET A 93 1.69 -3.32 1.41
N ASN A 94 2.18 -2.19 1.95
CA ASN A 94 3.26 -2.08 2.97
C ASN A 94 3.04 -3.02 4.15
N LYS A 95 1.83 -3.01 4.70
CA LYS A 95 1.43 -3.91 5.78
C LYS A 95 1.56 -5.38 5.36
N THR A 96 1.09 -5.74 4.17
CA THR A 96 1.12 -7.14 3.69
C THR A 96 2.52 -7.64 3.41
N LEU A 97 3.37 -6.87 2.76
CA LEU A 97 4.75 -7.30 2.50
C LEU A 97 5.62 -7.24 3.76
N THR A 98 5.34 -6.35 4.72
CA THR A 98 5.98 -6.39 6.05
C THR A 98 5.59 -7.67 6.79
N ARG A 99 4.31 -8.07 6.72
CA ARG A 99 3.88 -9.38 7.22
C ARG A 99 4.68 -10.47 6.51
N LEU A 100 4.73 -10.51 5.19
CA LEU A 100 5.49 -11.54 4.45
C LEU A 100 6.98 -11.62 4.83
N GLN A 101 7.62 -10.48 5.15
CA GLN A 101 9.04 -10.42 5.55
C GLN A 101 9.29 -10.71 7.04
N GLY A 102 8.25 -10.85 7.86
CA GLY A 102 8.38 -11.01 9.30
C GLY A 102 9.06 -12.32 9.72
N HIS A 103 9.81 -12.27 10.82
CA HIS A 103 10.60 -13.39 11.35
C HIS A 103 9.79 -14.68 11.63
N TYR A 104 8.47 -14.57 11.79
CA TYR A 104 7.54 -15.66 12.09
C TYR A 104 6.91 -16.33 10.84
N ASN A 105 7.22 -15.84 9.63
CA ASN A 105 6.63 -16.33 8.37
C ASN A 105 7.62 -17.14 7.52
N LYS A 106 8.50 -17.93 8.16
CA LYS A 106 9.43 -18.84 7.48
C LYS A 106 8.77 -20.08 6.88
N ILE A 107 7.46 -20.26 7.08
CA ILE A 107 6.69 -21.40 6.59
C ILE A 107 5.86 -20.95 5.39
N VAL A 108 6.02 -21.64 4.26
CA VAL A 108 5.35 -21.32 2.99
C VAL A 108 3.83 -21.26 3.15
N THR A 109 3.22 -22.14 3.95
CA THR A 109 1.77 -22.16 4.23
C THR A 109 1.30 -20.83 4.81
N LYS A 110 2.01 -20.28 5.81
CA LYS A 110 1.67 -18.97 6.40
C LYS A 110 1.85 -17.83 5.40
N MET A 111 2.91 -17.87 4.59
CA MET A 111 3.15 -16.85 3.57
C MET A 111 2.03 -16.82 2.53
N ILE A 112 1.60 -17.99 2.04
CA ILE A 112 0.53 -18.04 1.05
C ILE A 112 -0.83 -17.66 1.66
N SER A 113 -1.10 -18.04 2.90
CA SER A 113 -2.28 -17.61 3.64
C SER A 113 -2.33 -16.09 3.77
N ILE A 114 -1.18 -15.41 3.96
CA ILE A 114 -1.09 -13.94 3.93
C ILE A 114 -1.46 -13.40 2.55
N VAL A 115 -0.91 -13.96 1.47
CA VAL A 115 -1.19 -13.51 0.10
C VAL A 115 -2.67 -13.68 -0.26
N PHE A 116 -3.24 -14.87 -0.02
CA PHE A 116 -4.66 -15.12 -0.30
C PHE A 116 -5.57 -14.28 0.60
N SER A 117 -5.20 -14.03 1.86
CA SER A 117 -5.94 -13.09 2.70
C SER A 117 -5.91 -11.67 2.13
N GLN A 118 -4.80 -11.24 1.54
CA GLN A 118 -4.70 -9.94 0.90
C GLN A 118 -5.57 -9.87 -0.36
N GLU A 119 -5.66 -10.97 -1.11
CA GLU A 119 -6.51 -11.05 -2.30
C GLU A 119 -7.98 -10.82 -1.94
N GLN A 120 -8.44 -11.47 -0.87
CA GLN A 120 -9.80 -11.29 -0.37
C GLN A 120 -10.02 -9.88 0.17
N LYS A 121 -9.02 -9.28 0.84
CA LYS A 121 -9.11 -7.87 1.26
C LYS A 121 -9.25 -6.92 0.08
N LEU A 122 -8.57 -7.17 -1.05
CA LEU A 122 -8.75 -6.35 -2.25
C LEU A 122 -10.19 -6.41 -2.78
N ASN A 123 -10.87 -7.56 -2.68
CA ASN A 123 -12.31 -7.64 -3.00
C ASN A 123 -13.14 -6.74 -2.08
N ILE A 124 -12.89 -6.82 -0.77
CA ILE A 124 -13.60 -6.01 0.23
C ILE A 124 -13.38 -4.52 -0.08
N TYR A 125 -12.15 -4.12 -0.35
CA TYR A 125 -11.83 -2.74 -0.70
C TYR A 125 -12.53 -2.26 -1.98
N ILE A 126 -12.63 -3.10 -3.01
CA ILE A 126 -13.36 -2.79 -4.24
C ILE A 126 -14.86 -2.61 -3.95
N GLU A 127 -15.44 -3.46 -3.11
CA GLU A 127 -16.84 -3.40 -2.69
C GLU A 127 -17.14 -2.14 -1.86
N GLU A 128 -16.30 -1.86 -0.86
CA GLU A 128 -16.38 -0.64 -0.03
C GLU A 128 -16.40 0.62 -0.92
N LEU A 129 -15.46 0.73 -1.86
CA LEU A 129 -15.40 1.89 -2.78
C LEU A 129 -16.60 1.98 -3.72
N SER A 130 -17.13 0.84 -4.17
CA SER A 130 -18.32 0.81 -5.01
C SER A 130 -19.56 1.33 -4.26
N ASN A 131 -19.56 1.20 -2.93
CA ASN A 131 -20.60 1.69 -2.03
C ASN A 131 -20.29 3.08 -1.44
N SER A 132 -19.25 3.77 -1.93
CA SER A 132 -18.76 5.04 -1.38
C SER A 132 -18.37 4.97 0.11
N ASP A 133 -17.95 3.80 0.57
CA ASP A 133 -17.40 3.58 1.91
C ASP A 133 -15.87 3.68 1.86
N TYR A 134 -15.31 4.65 2.59
CA TYR A 134 -13.87 4.89 2.68
C TYR A 134 -13.28 4.41 4.01
N SER A 135 -13.97 3.54 4.76
CA SER A 135 -13.53 3.07 6.08
C SER A 135 -12.15 2.40 6.08
N SER A 136 -11.78 1.73 4.99
CA SER A 136 -10.44 1.14 4.82
C SER A 136 -9.38 2.10 4.25
N PHE A 137 -9.77 3.33 3.92
CA PHE A 137 -8.96 4.33 3.23
C PHE A 137 -8.85 5.60 4.09
N PRO A 138 -8.04 5.59 5.16
CA PRO A 138 -7.99 6.68 6.12
C PRO A 138 -7.54 8.01 5.49
N SER A 139 -6.58 7.99 4.57
CA SER A 139 -6.11 9.23 3.92
C SER A 139 -7.19 9.84 3.03
N VAL A 140 -7.88 8.99 2.25
CA VAL A 140 -9.01 9.43 1.41
C VAL A 140 -10.15 9.95 2.27
N LYS A 141 -10.50 9.25 3.35
CA LYS A 141 -11.52 9.68 4.29
C LYS A 141 -11.19 11.04 4.90
N THR A 142 -9.97 11.22 5.41
CA THR A 142 -9.53 12.52 5.96
C THR A 142 -9.63 13.64 4.92
N LEU A 143 -9.32 13.38 3.65
CA LEU A 143 -9.41 14.39 2.60
C LEU A 143 -10.86 14.83 2.33
N PHE A 144 -11.81 13.88 2.28
CA PHE A 144 -13.23 14.19 2.11
C PHE A 144 -13.85 14.82 3.36
N ASP A 145 -13.44 14.40 4.56
CA ASP A 145 -13.89 15.00 5.82
C ASP A 145 -13.50 16.49 5.90
N GLU A 146 -12.33 16.85 5.35
CA GLU A 146 -11.87 18.25 5.26
C GLU A 146 -12.51 19.05 4.12
N ASN A 147 -13.05 18.37 3.10
CA ASN A 147 -13.64 19.02 1.92
C ASN A 147 -14.99 18.35 1.56
N PRO A 148 -16.05 18.57 2.38
CA PRO A 148 -17.30 17.83 2.24
C PRO A 148 -18.08 18.11 0.94
N ASP A 149 -17.84 19.27 0.33
CA ASP A 149 -18.49 19.69 -0.91
C ASP A 149 -17.82 19.12 -2.17
N GLU A 150 -16.62 18.56 -2.02
CA GLU A 150 -15.87 17.98 -3.13
C GLU A 150 -16.32 16.55 -3.40
N SER A 151 -16.39 16.19 -4.67
CA SER A 151 -16.72 14.84 -5.11
C SER A 151 -15.71 14.37 -6.15
N GLN A 152 -15.40 13.08 -6.15
CA GLN A 152 -14.49 12.54 -7.13
C GLN A 152 -14.90 11.17 -7.63
N ASP A 153 -14.64 10.94 -8.91
CA ASP A 153 -14.82 9.63 -9.53
C ASP A 153 -13.79 8.63 -9.00
N VAL A 154 -14.29 7.56 -8.36
CA VAL A 154 -13.50 6.44 -7.83
C VAL A 154 -13.31 5.32 -8.86
N THR A 155 -13.81 5.46 -10.09
CA THR A 155 -13.74 4.42 -11.13
C THR A 155 -12.29 4.03 -11.44
N ASP A 156 -11.39 5.00 -11.58
CA ASP A 156 -9.97 4.76 -11.82
C ASP A 156 -9.31 3.98 -10.67
N LEU A 157 -9.76 4.22 -9.45
CA LEU A 157 -9.31 3.49 -8.27
C LEU A 157 -9.83 2.05 -8.28
N ILE A 158 -11.13 1.87 -8.47
CA ILE A 158 -11.73 0.53 -8.54
C ILE A 158 -11.02 -0.30 -9.61
N LYS A 159 -10.73 0.31 -10.77
CA LYS A 159 -9.94 -0.31 -11.83
C LYS A 159 -8.54 -0.66 -11.35
N LEU A 160 -7.81 0.26 -10.73
CA LEU A 160 -6.45 0.00 -10.22
C LEU A 160 -6.41 -1.16 -9.20
N LEU A 161 -7.36 -1.22 -8.27
CA LEU A 161 -7.44 -2.32 -7.31
C LEU A 161 -7.85 -3.64 -7.96
N THR A 162 -8.71 -3.58 -8.97
CA THR A 162 -9.10 -4.74 -9.77
C THR A 162 -7.91 -5.29 -10.54
N ASP A 163 -7.13 -4.43 -11.20
CA ASP A 163 -5.91 -4.81 -11.91
C ASP A 163 -4.88 -5.39 -10.93
N LEU A 164 -4.65 -4.75 -9.77
CA LEU A 164 -3.75 -5.25 -8.73
C LEU A 164 -4.18 -6.62 -8.21
N LYS A 165 -5.48 -6.81 -7.97
CA LYS A 165 -6.05 -8.10 -7.57
C LYS A 165 -5.77 -9.15 -8.63
N ASN A 166 -6.11 -8.88 -9.89
CA ASN A 166 -5.95 -9.83 -10.99
C ASN A 166 -4.48 -10.23 -11.18
N GLU A 167 -3.56 -9.27 -11.12
CA GLU A 167 -2.12 -9.52 -11.17
C GLU A 167 -1.65 -10.40 -10.01
N MET A 168 -2.16 -10.17 -8.80
CA MET A 168 -1.84 -10.99 -7.65
C MET A 168 -2.42 -12.41 -7.79
N SER A 169 -3.67 -12.54 -8.24
CA SER A 169 -4.31 -13.83 -8.50
C SER A 169 -3.53 -14.64 -9.54
N LEU A 170 -3.07 -13.99 -10.62
CA LEU A 170 -2.27 -14.61 -11.67
C LEU A 170 -0.91 -15.06 -11.13
N ARG A 171 -0.19 -14.16 -10.46
CA ARG A 171 1.16 -14.42 -9.93
C ARG A 171 1.22 -15.56 -8.92
N PHE A 172 0.17 -15.75 -8.13
CA PHE A 172 0.11 -16.80 -7.09
C PHE A 172 -0.83 -17.96 -7.45
N SER A 173 -1.26 -18.05 -8.71
CA SER A 173 -2.18 -19.09 -9.20
C SER A 173 -1.65 -20.51 -8.96
N ASP A 174 -0.34 -20.72 -9.15
CA ASP A 174 0.34 -21.98 -8.91
C ASP A 174 0.18 -22.51 -7.48
N PHE A 175 0.02 -21.63 -6.49
CA PHE A 175 -0.10 -22.07 -5.11
C PHE A 175 -1.51 -22.57 -4.76
N ARG A 176 -2.51 -22.32 -5.62
CA ARG A 176 -3.88 -22.81 -5.38
C ARG A 176 -3.96 -24.33 -5.48
N LYS A 177 -3.12 -24.96 -6.31
CA LYS A 177 -3.02 -26.43 -6.40
C LYS A 177 -2.49 -27.07 -5.10
N TYR A 178 -1.81 -26.29 -4.26
CA TYR A 178 -1.26 -26.77 -2.99
C TYR A 178 -2.11 -26.41 -1.77
N GLN A 179 -3.32 -25.88 -1.99
CA GLN A 179 -4.18 -25.43 -0.89
C GLN A 179 -4.58 -26.57 0.07
N GLU A 180 -4.88 -27.76 -0.46
CA GLU A 180 -5.19 -28.94 0.35
C GLU A 180 -3.94 -29.49 1.10
N PRO A 181 -2.77 -29.68 0.47
CA PRO A 181 -1.56 -30.02 1.24
C PRO A 181 -1.21 -28.99 2.32
N PHE A 182 -1.43 -27.69 2.06
CA PHE A 182 -1.18 -26.64 3.05
C PHE A 182 -2.16 -26.71 4.23
N ARG A 183 -3.44 -26.99 3.97
CA ARG A 183 -4.44 -27.25 5.01
C ARG A 183 -4.04 -28.45 5.89
N LEU A 184 -3.46 -29.49 5.31
CA LEU A 184 -3.00 -30.68 6.05
C LEU A 184 -1.91 -30.29 7.05
N VAL A 185 -0.95 -29.48 6.60
CA VAL A 185 0.18 -29.02 7.42
C VAL A 185 -0.27 -28.04 8.50
N GLU A 186 -1.26 -27.18 8.22
CA GLU A 186 -1.78 -26.22 9.20
C GLU A 186 -2.71 -26.87 10.24
N ASN A 187 -3.59 -27.77 9.81
CA ASN A 187 -4.48 -28.53 10.70
C ASN A 187 -4.96 -29.85 10.04
N PRO A 188 -4.37 -30.99 10.43
CA PRO A 188 -4.70 -32.30 9.86
C PRO A 188 -6.16 -32.72 10.05
N TRP A 189 -6.84 -32.19 11.07
CA TRP A 189 -8.22 -32.55 11.40
C TRP A 189 -9.26 -31.90 10.49
N LEU A 190 -8.86 -30.95 9.65
CA LEU A 190 -9.74 -30.27 8.69
C LEU A 190 -9.88 -31.01 7.35
N ILE A 191 -9.19 -32.13 7.17
CA ILE A 191 -9.13 -32.86 5.90
C ILE A 191 -9.84 -34.21 6.03
N THR A 192 -10.74 -34.49 5.07
CA THR A 192 -11.44 -35.78 4.97
C THR A 192 -10.55 -36.82 4.29
N THR A 193 -10.69 -38.10 4.63
CA THR A 193 -9.89 -39.21 4.04
C THR A 193 -9.96 -39.29 2.50
N ALA A 194 -11.03 -38.78 1.88
CA ALA A 194 -11.16 -38.64 0.43
C ALA A 194 -10.15 -37.65 -0.20
N ASN A 195 -9.77 -36.58 0.52
CA ASN A 195 -8.83 -35.57 0.02
C ASN A 195 -7.37 -36.06 0.07
N ILE A 196 -7.07 -37.06 0.91
CA ILE A 196 -5.73 -37.63 1.06
C ILE A 196 -5.34 -38.50 -0.15
N ALA A 197 -6.32 -39.15 -0.79
CA ALA A 197 -6.09 -40.01 -1.96
C ALA A 197 -5.52 -39.26 -3.19
N HIS A 198 -5.77 -37.94 -3.29
CA HIS A 198 -5.22 -37.11 -4.36
C HIS A 198 -3.79 -36.59 -4.06
N LEU A 199 -3.31 -36.72 -2.82
CA LEU A 199 -1.98 -36.24 -2.41
C LEU A 199 -0.88 -37.30 -2.62
N SER A 200 -1.23 -38.57 -2.71
CA SER A 200 -0.28 -39.68 -2.93
C SER A 200 0.35 -39.68 -4.32
N ASP A 201 -0.31 -39.09 -5.33
CA ASP A 201 0.17 -39.08 -6.72
C ASP A 201 1.35 -38.13 -6.97
N HIS A 202 1.62 -37.18 -6.07
CA HIS A 202 2.71 -36.21 -6.23
C HIS A 202 4.09 -36.70 -5.75
N SER A 203 4.23 -37.97 -5.35
CA SER A 203 5.42 -38.49 -4.66
C SER A 203 6.37 -39.40 -5.47
N LEU A 204 6.18 -39.60 -6.79
CA LEU A 204 6.94 -40.66 -7.50
C LEU A 204 7.82 -40.26 -8.70
N ASP A 205 7.93 -38.98 -9.07
CA ASP A 205 8.87 -38.56 -10.15
C ASP A 205 10.24 -38.09 -9.64
N THR A 206 10.81 -38.81 -8.66
CA THR A 206 12.26 -38.77 -8.42
C THR A 206 12.85 -40.10 -8.87
N LYS A 207 12.95 -40.30 -10.19
CA LYS A 207 13.82 -41.35 -10.74
C LYS A 207 15.27 -40.99 -10.40
N LEU A 208 15.77 -41.57 -9.31
CA LEU A 208 17.19 -41.72 -9.06
C LEU A 208 17.77 -42.60 -10.17
N GLY A 209 18.50 -41.97 -11.08
CA GLY A 209 19.39 -42.67 -12.02
C GLY A 209 20.58 -43.22 -11.25
N ILE A 210 20.66 -44.55 -11.18
CA ILE A 210 21.92 -45.28 -11.03
C ILE A 210 22.57 -45.34 -12.42
#